data_AF-A0A2D9KZH2-F1
#
_entry.id   AF-A0A2D9KZH2-F1
#
_cell.length_a   1.000
_cell.length_b   1.000
_cell.length_c   1.000
_cell.angle_alpha   90.00
_cell.angle_beta   90.00
_cell.angle_gamma   90.00
#
_symmetry.space_group_name_H-M   'P 1'
#
loop_
_entity.id
_entity.type
_entity.pdbx_description
1 polymer ?
#
loop_
_entity_poly.entity_id
_entity_poly.type
_entity_poly.pdbx_seq_one_letter_code
_entity_poly.pdbx_strand_id
1 'polypeptide(L)'
;MRFYLLLPLAIALLPTVAAADNCEVSISAGDGMAFSTRTMNIPLSCGEFTVNFEHTGRLPKGGMGHNWVLAQTSDVPEIVNAGITAGLANDYLPENDARVIASTPILGGGENASVTFETGSLNADSSYTFFCSFPGHSAMMRGSVNLVD
;
A
#
# COMPACT_ATOMS: atom_id res chain seq x y z
N MET A 1 -63.81 32.78 -13.65
CA MET A 1 -62.71 32.38 -14.57
C MET A 1 -61.57 31.82 -13.72
N ARG A 2 -61.36 30.50 -13.70
CA ARG A 2 -60.26 29.86 -12.95
C ARG A 2 -59.04 29.77 -13.88
N PHE A 3 -58.02 30.57 -13.63
CA PHE A 3 -56.73 30.47 -14.32
C PHE A 3 -55.89 29.41 -13.63
N TYR A 4 -55.63 28.30 -14.31
CA TYR A 4 -54.64 27.31 -13.89
C TYR A 4 -53.30 27.68 -14.54
N LEU A 5 -52.35 28.18 -13.74
CA LEU A 5 -50.96 28.27 -14.17
C LEU A 5 -50.33 26.87 -14.10
N LEU A 6 -50.04 26.29 -15.26
CA LEU A 6 -49.20 25.10 -15.40
C LEU A 6 -47.74 25.54 -15.43
N LEU A 7 -46.99 25.25 -14.36
CA LEU A 7 -45.54 25.48 -14.28
C LEU A 7 -44.80 24.27 -14.90
N PRO A 8 -43.91 24.46 -15.89
CA PRO A 8 -43.17 23.36 -16.47
C PRO A 8 -42.07 22.90 -15.51
N LEU A 9 -42.07 21.61 -15.17
CA LEU A 9 -41.03 20.97 -14.37
C LEU A 9 -39.80 20.73 -15.24
N ALA A 10 -38.79 21.60 -15.13
CA ALA A 10 -37.50 21.40 -15.77
C ALA A 10 -36.71 20.33 -14.99
N ILE A 11 -36.52 19.16 -15.60
CA ILE A 11 -35.66 18.10 -15.05
C ILE A 11 -34.22 18.45 -15.42
N ALA A 12 -33.45 18.91 -14.44
CA ALA A 12 -32.01 19.09 -14.58
C ALA A 12 -31.33 17.71 -14.49
N LEU A 13 -30.77 17.22 -15.59
CA LEU A 13 -29.81 16.11 -15.54
C LEU A 13 -28.50 16.65 -14.99
N LEU A 14 -28.19 16.30 -13.74
CA LEU A 14 -26.87 16.50 -13.16
C LEU A 14 -25.93 15.42 -13.71
N PRO A 15 -24.77 15.78 -14.31
CA PRO A 15 -23.77 14.79 -14.68
C PRO A 15 -23.21 14.17 -13.40
N THR A 16 -23.30 12.84 -13.30
CA THR A 16 -22.58 12.07 -12.27
C THR A 16 -21.10 12.12 -12.60
N VAL A 17 -20.32 12.86 -11.82
CA VAL A 17 -18.86 12.77 -11.85
C VAL A 17 -18.52 11.40 -11.29
N ALA A 18 -18.12 10.47 -12.15
CA ALA A 18 -17.49 9.23 -11.71
C ALA A 18 -16.19 9.60 -11.00
N ALA A 19 -16.06 9.26 -9.72
CA ALA A 19 -14.77 9.33 -9.04
C ALA A 19 -13.84 8.33 -9.76
N ALA A 20 -12.75 8.82 -10.34
CA ALA A 20 -11.70 7.93 -10.81
C ALA A 20 -10.98 7.39 -9.58
N ASP A 21 -11.06 6.08 -9.37
CA ASP A 21 -10.25 5.43 -8.33
C ASP A 21 -8.78 5.65 -8.64
N ASN A 22 -8.05 6.24 -7.68
CA ASN A 22 -6.62 6.43 -7.84
C ASN A 22 -5.93 5.08 -7.55
N CYS A 23 -5.54 4.35 -8.60
CA CYS A 23 -4.89 3.03 -8.52
C CYS A 23 -3.41 3.11 -8.11
N GLU A 24 -3.05 4.13 -7.34
CA GLU A 24 -1.72 4.31 -6.79
C GLU A 24 -1.76 5.02 -5.43
N VAL A 25 -0.71 4.79 -4.64
CA VAL A 25 -0.48 5.50 -3.37
C VAL A 25 0.99 5.84 -3.22
N SER A 26 1.27 6.99 -2.60
CA SER A 26 2.61 7.35 -2.16
C SER A 26 2.74 7.14 -0.66
N ILE A 27 3.73 6.34 -0.25
CA ILE A 27 4.06 6.08 1.15
C ILE A 27 5.53 6.49 1.34
N SER A 28 5.85 7.11 2.46
CA SER A 28 7.22 7.47 2.78
C SER A 28 7.62 6.95 4.16
N ALA A 29 8.90 6.74 4.39
CA ALA A 29 9.48 6.54 5.70
C ALA A 29 10.77 7.35 5.84
N GLY A 30 11.08 7.82 7.04
CA GLY A 30 12.35 8.48 7.33
C GLY A 30 13.06 7.81 8.50
N ASP A 31 14.08 8.45 9.06
CA ASP A 31 14.95 7.86 10.10
C ASP A 31 14.24 7.59 11.46
N GLY A 32 12.91 7.81 11.54
CA GLY A 32 12.08 7.62 12.73
C GLY A 32 11.38 6.26 12.83
N MET A 33 11.68 5.29 11.96
CA MET A 33 11.06 3.96 11.93
C MET A 33 9.51 4.00 11.91
N ALA A 34 8.96 4.82 11.01
CA ALA A 34 7.52 4.91 10.81
C ALA A 34 7.22 5.18 9.33
N PHE A 35 6.20 4.50 8.80
CA PHE A 35 5.57 4.91 7.55
C PHE A 35 4.75 6.18 7.76
N SER A 36 4.54 6.96 6.69
CA SER A 36 3.70 8.16 6.68
C SER A 36 2.23 7.87 6.96
N THR A 37 1.80 6.60 6.83
CA THR A 37 0.45 6.14 7.15
C THR A 37 0.48 4.79 7.87
N ARG A 38 -0.59 4.49 8.60
CA ARG A 38 -0.86 3.18 9.23
C ARG A 38 -1.98 2.40 8.54
N THR A 39 -2.63 2.99 7.55
CA THR A 39 -3.72 2.38 6.80
C THR A 39 -3.60 2.77 5.33
N MET A 40 -3.95 1.86 4.43
CA MET A 40 -4.12 2.18 3.02
C MET A 40 -5.35 1.48 2.45
N ASN A 41 -5.94 2.07 1.42
CA ASN A 41 -7.07 1.49 0.72
C ASN A 41 -6.60 1.05 -0.67
N ILE A 42 -7.01 -0.15 -1.09
CA ILE A 42 -6.78 -0.65 -2.45
C ILE A 42 -8.16 -0.85 -3.08
N PRO A 43 -8.52 -0.07 -4.11
CA PRO A 43 -9.74 -0.28 -4.87
C PRO A 43 -9.65 -1.59 -5.67
N LEU A 44 -10.59 -2.52 -5.48
CA LEU A 44 -10.65 -3.77 -6.25
C LEU A 44 -11.15 -3.54 -7.68
N SER A 45 -11.69 -2.36 -7.97
CA SER A 45 -11.99 -1.88 -9.32
C SER A 45 -10.74 -1.68 -10.18
N CYS A 46 -9.57 -1.46 -9.55
CA CYS A 46 -8.29 -1.37 -10.22
C CYS A 46 -7.81 -2.76 -10.63
N GLY A 47 -7.38 -2.98 -11.88
CA GLY A 47 -6.72 -4.24 -12.27
C GLY A 47 -5.35 -4.39 -11.59
N GLU A 48 -4.56 -3.32 -11.65
CA GLU A 48 -3.26 -3.21 -10.98
C GLU A 48 -3.27 -2.04 -10.00
N PHE A 49 -2.46 -2.13 -8.95
CA PHE A 49 -2.26 -1.06 -7.97
C PHE A 49 -0.77 -0.79 -7.78
N THR A 50 -0.39 0.49 -7.70
CA THR A 50 1.01 0.91 -7.55
C THR A 50 1.29 1.55 -6.19
N VAL A 51 2.34 1.11 -5.52
CA VAL A 51 2.88 1.79 -4.34
C VAL A 51 4.18 2.46 -4.72
N ASN A 52 4.20 3.79 -4.58
CA ASN A 52 5.41 4.60 -4.67
C ASN A 52 5.98 4.77 -3.26
N PHE A 53 7.18 4.25 -3.02
CA PHE A 53 7.83 4.28 -1.72
C PHE A 53 9.08 5.16 -1.73
N GLU A 54 9.15 6.10 -0.78
CA GLU A 54 10.28 7.01 -0.64
C GLU A 54 10.89 6.95 0.76
N HIS A 55 12.22 6.88 0.84
CA HIS A 55 12.95 7.05 2.08
C HIS A 55 13.41 8.52 2.25
N THR A 56 12.68 9.32 3.03
CA THR A 56 12.92 10.78 3.19
C THR A 56 14.01 11.14 4.20
N GLY A 57 14.54 10.14 4.91
CA GLY A 57 15.65 10.30 5.86
C GLY A 57 17.02 10.48 5.21
N ARG A 58 18.08 10.36 6.01
CA ARG A 58 19.48 10.54 5.56
C ARG A 58 20.38 9.35 5.86
N LEU A 59 19.92 8.42 6.68
CA LEU A 59 20.73 7.27 7.08
C LEU A 59 20.84 6.24 5.95
N PRO A 60 21.97 5.52 5.84
CA PRO A 60 22.17 4.55 4.78
C PRO A 60 21.32 3.29 4.99
N LYS A 61 21.03 2.60 3.89
CA LYS A 61 20.18 1.40 3.87
C LYS A 61 20.61 0.26 4.81
N GLY A 62 21.90 0.16 5.14
CA GLY A 62 22.40 -0.87 6.05
C GLY A 62 22.19 -0.59 7.53
N GLY A 63 21.85 0.66 7.91
CA GLY A 63 21.65 1.06 9.30
C GLY A 63 20.22 1.50 9.63
N MET A 64 19.51 2.05 8.63
CA MET A 64 18.11 2.47 8.76
C MET A 64 17.40 2.23 7.43
N GLY A 65 17.62 1.05 6.83
CA GLY A 65 16.96 0.70 5.60
C GLY A 65 15.48 0.45 5.79
N HIS A 66 14.68 0.85 4.82
CA HIS A 66 13.25 0.58 4.81
C HIS A 66 12.84 0.01 3.47
N ASN A 67 11.97 -0.99 3.50
CA ASN A 67 11.19 -1.42 2.35
C ASN A 67 9.70 -1.34 2.70
N TRP A 68 8.88 -1.53 1.68
CA TRP A 68 7.46 -1.79 1.83
C TRP A 68 7.17 -3.20 1.32
N VAL A 69 6.46 -3.99 2.11
CA VAL A 69 6.14 -5.39 1.81
C VAL A 69 4.67 -5.65 2.12
N LEU A 70 3.95 -6.29 1.21
CA LEU A 70 2.56 -6.71 1.37
C LEU A 70 2.46 -8.22 1.53
N ALA A 71 1.74 -8.66 2.56
CA ALA A 71 1.41 -10.06 2.77
C ALA A 71 0.07 -10.19 3.52
N GLN A 72 -0.44 -11.42 3.59
CA GLN A 72 -1.50 -11.74 4.56
C GLN A 72 -0.98 -11.51 5.98
N THR A 73 -1.83 -10.97 6.84
CA THR A 73 -1.47 -10.60 8.22
C THR A 73 -0.96 -11.79 9.03
N SER A 74 -1.48 -13.00 8.77
CA SER A 74 -1.04 -14.24 9.42
C SER A 74 0.39 -14.63 9.09
N ASP A 75 0.89 -14.26 7.90
CA ASP A 75 2.15 -14.74 7.36
C ASP A 75 3.32 -13.83 7.74
N VAL A 76 3.03 -12.58 8.12
CA VAL A 76 4.04 -11.55 8.47
C VAL A 76 5.09 -12.06 9.47
N PRO A 77 4.74 -12.72 10.60
CA PRO A 77 5.75 -13.14 11.56
C PRO A 77 6.79 -14.10 10.97
N GLU A 78 6.36 -15.04 10.13
CA GLU A 78 7.24 -16.03 9.53
C GLU A 78 8.07 -15.43 8.38
N ILE A 79 7.50 -14.54 7.57
CA ILE A 79 8.23 -13.81 6.52
C ILE A 79 9.35 -12.97 7.16
N VAL A 80 9.03 -12.20 8.20
CA VAL A 80 10.02 -11.37 8.91
C VAL A 80 11.14 -12.23 9.49
N ASN A 81 10.80 -13.34 10.16
CA ASN A 81 11.80 -14.22 10.75
C ASN A 81 12.73 -14.83 9.69
N ALA A 82 12.18 -15.29 8.56
CA ALA A 82 12.98 -15.83 7.47
C ALA A 82 13.82 -14.75 6.76
N GLY A 83 13.30 -13.53 6.65
CA GLY A 83 13.96 -12.37 6.05
C GLY A 83 15.27 -11.98 6.75
N ILE A 84 15.38 -12.22 8.07
CA ILE A 84 16.63 -11.99 8.83
C ILE A 84 17.77 -12.80 8.24
N THR A 85 17.53 -14.08 7.91
CA THR A 85 18.56 -14.96 7.34
C THR A 85 18.88 -14.62 5.88
N ALA A 86 17.92 -14.09 5.12
CA ALA A 86 18.13 -13.68 3.74
C ALA A 86 19.10 -12.48 3.61
N GLY A 87 19.09 -11.59 4.60
CA GLY A 87 20.01 -10.46 4.70
C GLY A 87 19.73 -9.32 3.72
N LEU A 88 20.50 -8.23 3.87
CA LEU A 88 20.31 -6.99 3.10
C LEU A 88 20.46 -7.17 1.58
N ALA A 89 21.30 -8.10 1.13
CA ALA A 89 21.49 -8.37 -0.29
C ALA A 89 20.22 -8.89 -0.98
N ASN A 90 19.29 -9.44 -0.19
CA ASN A 90 17.98 -9.94 -0.62
C ASN A 90 16.85 -9.11 0.00
N ASP A 91 17.11 -7.84 0.33
CA ASP A 91 16.12 -6.91 0.89
C ASP A 91 15.43 -7.39 2.18
N TYR A 92 16.11 -8.28 2.92
CA TYR A 92 15.55 -8.98 4.08
C TYR A 92 14.23 -9.70 3.76
N LEU A 93 14.16 -10.34 2.59
CA LEU A 93 13.07 -11.22 2.20
C LEU A 93 13.63 -12.54 1.69
N PRO A 94 13.00 -13.69 2.00
CA PRO A 94 13.39 -14.96 1.40
C PRO A 94 13.15 -14.92 -0.12
N GLU A 95 14.07 -15.49 -0.89
CA GLU A 95 13.89 -15.59 -2.34
C GLU A 95 12.64 -16.40 -2.68
N ASN A 96 11.81 -15.87 -3.58
CA ASN A 96 10.63 -16.55 -4.12
C ASN A 96 9.60 -16.98 -3.04
N ASP A 97 9.48 -16.25 -1.94
CA ASP A 97 8.46 -16.52 -0.92
C ASP A 97 7.07 -16.14 -1.45
N ALA A 98 6.24 -17.16 -1.76
CA ALA A 98 4.89 -16.97 -2.30
C ALA A 98 3.93 -16.23 -1.34
N ARG A 99 4.30 -16.05 -0.07
CA ARG A 99 3.52 -15.26 0.90
C ARG A 99 3.73 -13.75 0.74
N VAL A 100 4.83 -13.34 0.08
CA VAL A 100 5.09 -11.95 -0.28
C VAL A 100 4.34 -11.64 -1.57
N ILE A 101 3.29 -10.84 -1.47
CA ILE A 101 2.43 -10.47 -2.60
C ILE A 101 3.12 -9.41 -3.47
N ALA A 102 3.72 -8.42 -2.82
CA ALA A 102 4.44 -7.34 -3.46
C ALA A 102 5.47 -6.76 -2.49
N SER A 103 6.60 -6.29 -3.00
CA SER A 103 7.59 -5.58 -2.20
C SER A 103 8.42 -4.61 -3.01
N THR A 104 8.98 -3.62 -2.31
CA THR A 104 10.07 -2.79 -2.83
C THR A 104 11.42 -3.34 -2.36
N PRO A 105 12.53 -2.93 -3.00
CA PRO A 105 13.85 -3.07 -2.41
C PRO A 105 13.98 -2.32 -1.07
N ILE A 106 15.03 -2.63 -0.30
CA ILE A 106 15.43 -1.85 0.87
C ILE A 106 16.10 -0.56 0.38
N LEU A 107 15.50 0.56 0.75
CA LEU A 107 15.93 1.92 0.46
C LEU A 107 16.63 2.54 1.66
N GLY A 108 17.65 3.35 1.40
CA GLY A 108 18.26 4.28 2.34
C GLY A 108 17.89 5.74 2.03
N GLY A 109 18.39 6.67 2.85
CA GLY A 109 18.10 8.10 2.75
C GLY A 109 18.22 8.70 1.35
N GLY A 110 17.12 9.30 0.87
CA GLY A 110 17.01 9.95 -0.43
C GLY A 110 16.65 9.03 -1.60
N GLU A 111 16.55 7.72 -1.37
CA GLU A 111 16.17 6.75 -2.40
C GLU A 111 14.64 6.61 -2.49
N ASN A 112 14.16 6.23 -3.67
CA ASN A 112 12.76 5.90 -3.94
C ASN A 112 12.68 4.67 -4.86
N ALA A 113 11.57 3.95 -4.78
CA ALA A 113 11.22 2.85 -5.65
C ALA A 113 9.70 2.71 -5.73
N SER A 114 9.22 2.01 -6.75
CA SER A 114 7.80 1.69 -6.89
C SER A 114 7.62 0.19 -7.10
N VAL A 115 6.48 -0.33 -6.64
CA VAL A 115 6.04 -1.69 -6.93
C VAL A 115 4.59 -1.64 -7.43
N THR A 116 4.31 -2.35 -8.52
CA THR A 116 2.98 -2.53 -9.08
C THR A 116 2.60 -4.00 -8.99
N PHE A 117 1.35 -4.27 -8.61
CA PHE A 117 0.85 -5.64 -8.46
C PHE A 117 -0.62 -5.73 -8.85
N GLU A 118 -1.01 -6.92 -9.29
CA GLU A 118 -2.39 -7.27 -9.66
C GLU A 118 -3.26 -7.35 -8.41
N THR A 119 -4.35 -6.59 -8.37
CA THR A 119 -5.31 -6.62 -7.25
C THR A 119 -6.13 -7.90 -7.22
N GLY A 120 -6.26 -8.60 -8.36
CA GLY A 120 -6.99 -9.87 -8.47
C GLY A 120 -6.41 -11.01 -7.63
N SER A 121 -5.19 -10.83 -7.10
CA SER A 121 -4.58 -11.74 -6.13
C SER A 121 -5.08 -11.53 -4.69
N LEU A 122 -5.77 -10.42 -4.43
CA LEU A 122 -6.30 -10.05 -3.12
C LEU A 122 -7.73 -10.57 -2.94
N ASN A 123 -8.04 -10.98 -1.72
CA ASN A 123 -9.30 -11.59 -1.35
C ASN A 123 -9.97 -10.77 -0.23
N ALA A 124 -11.23 -10.38 -0.43
CA ALA A 124 -12.00 -9.57 0.51
C ALA A 124 -12.21 -10.22 1.90
N ASP A 125 -12.15 -11.55 1.99
CA ASP A 125 -12.28 -12.31 3.24
C ASP A 125 -10.93 -12.43 4.00
N SER A 126 -9.84 -11.94 3.41
CA SER A 126 -8.50 -12.00 3.98
C SER A 126 -8.08 -10.67 4.60
N SER A 127 -7.24 -10.74 5.64
CA SER A 127 -6.63 -9.55 6.24
C SER A 127 -5.20 -9.39 5.75
N TYR A 128 -4.85 -8.17 5.33
CA TYR A 128 -3.52 -7.87 4.80
C TYR A 128 -2.81 -6.81 5.65
N THR A 129 -1.50 -6.95 5.73
CA THR A 129 -0.60 -5.99 6.38
C THR A 129 0.44 -5.55 5.35
N PHE A 130 0.70 -4.25 5.30
CA PHE A 130 1.96 -3.77 4.75
C PHE A 130 2.96 -3.50 5.88
N PHE A 131 4.23 -3.84 5.68
CA PHE A 131 5.26 -3.75 6.72
C PHE A 131 6.67 -3.52 6.13
N CYS A 132 7.61 -3.16 7.00
CA CYS A 132 9.04 -3.16 6.69
C CYS A 132 9.69 -4.44 7.25
N SER A 133 10.44 -5.18 6.42
CA SER A 133 11.07 -6.44 6.81
C SER A 133 12.50 -6.29 7.35
N PHE A 134 13.05 -5.07 7.36
CA PHE A 134 14.35 -4.82 7.99
C PHE A 134 14.34 -5.31 9.46
N PRO A 135 15.41 -6.01 9.93
CA PRO A 135 15.41 -6.66 11.23
C PRO A 135 15.00 -5.72 12.38
N GLY A 136 13.91 -6.08 13.07
CA GLY A 136 13.37 -5.34 14.21
C GLY A 136 12.36 -4.24 13.86
N HIS A 137 12.15 -3.90 12.59
CA HIS A 137 11.28 -2.77 12.22
C HIS A 137 9.80 -3.15 12.16
N SER A 138 9.46 -4.37 11.75
CA SER A 138 8.08 -4.79 11.45
C SER A 138 7.08 -4.62 12.60
N ALA A 139 7.54 -4.62 13.85
CA ALA A 139 6.70 -4.38 15.01
C ALA A 139 6.11 -2.96 15.05
N MET A 140 6.88 -1.97 14.59
CA MET A 140 6.49 -0.55 14.60
C MET A 140 6.10 -0.04 13.20
N MET A 141 6.84 -0.48 12.18
CA MET A 141 6.68 -0.14 10.77
C MET A 141 5.74 -1.12 10.09
N ARG A 142 4.45 -0.94 10.37
CA ARG A 142 3.38 -1.69 9.72
C ARG A 142 2.08 -0.89 9.69
N GLY A 143 1.20 -1.29 8.78
CA GLY A 143 -0.17 -0.81 8.70
C GLY A 143 -1.12 -1.83 8.09
N SER A 144 -2.42 -1.57 8.21
CA SER A 144 -3.46 -2.43 7.63
C SER A 144 -3.85 -1.98 6.23
N VAL A 145 -4.25 -2.93 5.41
CA VAL A 145 -4.83 -2.67 4.10
C VAL A 145 -6.33 -2.91 4.16
N ASN A 146 -7.11 -1.96 3.66
CA ASN A 146 -8.53 -2.14 3.42
C ASN A 146 -8.74 -2.33 1.91
N LEU A 147 -9.46 -3.38 1.54
CA LEU A 147 -9.92 -3.55 0.15
C LEU A 147 -11.25 -2.80 0.03
N VAL A 148 -11.36 -1.93 -0.97
CA VAL A 148 -12.52 -1.03 -1.15
C VAL A 148 -13.07 -1.16 -2.57
N ASP A 149 -14.33 -0.80 -2.74
CA ASP A 149 -15.05 -0.74 -4.02
C ASP A 149 -15.65 0.66 -4.22
#